data_AF-A0A6A3N351-F1
#
_entry.id   AF-A0A6A3N351-F1
#
_cell.length_a   1.000
_cell.length_b   1.000
_cell.length_c   1.000
_cell.angle_alpha   90.00
_cell.angle_beta   90.00
_cell.angle_gamma   90.00
#
_symmetry.space_group_name_H-M   'P 1'
#
loop_
_entity.id
_entity.type
_entity.pdbx_description
1 polymer ?
#
loop_
_entity_poly.entity_id
_entity_poly.type
_entity_poly.pdbx_seq_one_letter_code
_entity_poly.pdbx_strand_id
1 'polypeptide(L)'
;MPQAINELDVDFEAQIQEIKRLISSSKDADRRTALEEQLRELELLRIQDEQDQQQQEQLEPTLTTNRRKSFRPASAKPRMTPMTPLTEDSEVVPTSLHGLDAHRLDDDGLSLVSEVFSSSYDETFGPANVLETGSRTLWVSCGMFPQFLRIVLREPKRVAAVEITCRHATKLQLRASSSRNVAVNRMPVVGELEVSTADSGKLDTHRFALARRGSRNDDEGKDGDEKESTEPAVEAIQIDIESGYSDFVCVYFVRLRIASSGQIAT
;
A
#
# COMPACT_ATOMS: atom_id res chain seq x y z
N MET A 1 36.42 10.64 -5.51
CA MET A 1 35.40 11.64 -5.16
C MET A 1 34.20 11.38 -6.04
N PRO A 2 33.09 10.86 -5.53
CA PRO A 2 31.83 10.88 -6.26
C PRO A 2 31.13 12.21 -5.98
N GLN A 3 30.66 12.86 -7.04
CA GLN A 3 29.89 14.10 -7.00
C GLN A 3 28.48 13.79 -6.49
N ALA A 4 28.00 14.62 -5.56
CA ALA A 4 26.60 14.60 -5.13
C ALA A 4 25.70 14.90 -6.33
N ILE A 5 24.67 14.08 -6.50
CA ILE A 5 23.60 14.28 -7.46
C ILE A 5 22.76 15.41 -6.87
N ASN A 6 22.81 16.60 -7.48
CA ASN A 6 21.95 17.71 -7.11
C ASN A 6 20.49 17.27 -7.22
N GLU A 7 19.79 17.42 -6.10
CA GLU A 7 18.34 17.38 -6.01
C GLU A 7 17.75 18.28 -7.10
N LEU A 8 16.63 17.85 -7.69
CA LEU A 8 15.86 18.68 -8.61
C LEU A 8 15.44 19.94 -7.85
N ASP A 9 16.15 21.05 -8.09
CA ASP A 9 15.70 22.38 -7.72
C ASP A 9 14.35 22.61 -8.43
N VAL A 10 13.27 22.46 -7.68
CA VAL A 10 11.95 22.91 -8.11
C VAL A 10 12.05 24.43 -8.13
N ASP A 11 12.22 25.02 -9.31
CA ASP A 11 12.33 26.47 -9.48
C ASP A 11 10.96 27.13 -9.20
N PHE A 12 10.67 27.31 -7.91
CA PHE A 12 9.45 27.93 -7.40
C PHE A 12 9.22 29.30 -8.03
N GLU A 13 10.30 30.03 -8.34
CA GLU A 13 10.22 31.36 -8.95
C GLU A 13 9.68 31.26 -10.39
N ALA A 14 10.16 30.31 -11.18
CA ALA A 14 9.64 30.06 -12.53
C ALA A 14 8.15 29.64 -12.53
N GLN A 15 7.75 28.79 -11.57
CA GLN A 15 6.37 28.32 -11.45
C GLN A 15 5.41 29.45 -11.02
N ILE A 16 5.83 30.29 -10.07
CA ILE A 16 5.07 31.47 -9.61
C ILE A 16 4.89 32.46 -10.76
N GLN A 17 5.94 32.73 -11.55
CA GLN A 17 5.86 33.65 -12.70
C GLN A 17 4.91 33.12 -13.78
N GLU A 18 4.91 31.82 -14.04
CA GLU A 18 4.00 31.21 -15.02
C GLU A 18 2.54 31.28 -14.57
N ILE A 19 2.25 31.05 -13.28
CA ILE A 19 0.89 31.18 -12.75
C ILE A 19 0.42 32.65 -12.80
N LYS A 20 1.29 33.61 -12.47
CA LYS A 20 1.00 35.05 -12.62
C LYS A 20 0.66 35.42 -14.07
N ARG A 21 1.37 34.81 -15.04
CA ARG A 21 1.10 34.97 -16.47
C ARG A 21 -0.26 34.36 -16.86
N LEU A 22 -0.57 33.17 -16.36
CA LEU A 22 -1.85 32.49 -16.62
C LEU A 22 -3.04 33.27 -16.05
N ILE A 23 -2.94 33.78 -14.82
CA ILE A 23 -3.94 34.68 -14.20
C ILE A 23 -4.17 35.91 -15.08
N SER A 24 -3.10 36.55 -15.54
CA SER A 24 -3.16 37.75 -16.37
C SER A 24 -3.78 37.50 -17.76
N SER A 25 -3.65 36.27 -18.28
CA SER A 25 -4.20 35.88 -19.58
C SER A 25 -5.60 35.25 -19.51
N SER A 26 -6.04 34.83 -18.32
CA SER A 26 -7.33 34.15 -18.12
C SER A 26 -8.48 35.16 -18.09
N LYS A 27 -9.52 34.88 -18.87
CA LYS A 27 -10.77 35.68 -18.90
C LYS A 27 -11.89 35.09 -18.05
N ASP A 28 -11.71 33.85 -17.57
CA ASP A 28 -12.68 33.12 -16.76
C ASP A 28 -12.42 33.42 -15.28
N ALA A 29 -13.47 33.88 -14.57
CA ALA A 29 -13.40 34.31 -13.19
C ALA A 29 -13.17 33.15 -12.21
N ASP A 30 -13.78 31.99 -12.46
CA ASP A 30 -13.65 30.82 -11.59
C ASP A 30 -12.25 30.22 -11.75
N ARG A 31 -11.78 30.12 -13.00
CA ARG A 31 -10.41 29.68 -13.31
C ARG A 31 -9.35 30.63 -12.75
N ARG A 32 -9.62 31.95 -12.78
CA ARG A 32 -8.72 32.95 -12.21
C ARG A 32 -8.63 32.81 -10.69
N THR A 33 -9.75 32.58 -10.02
CA THR A 33 -9.80 32.39 -8.56
C THR A 33 -9.02 31.14 -8.15
N ALA A 34 -9.16 30.04 -8.89
CA ALA A 34 -8.39 28.81 -8.65
C ALA A 34 -6.87 29.02 -8.83
N LEU A 35 -6.46 29.76 -9.86
CA LEU A 35 -5.04 30.07 -10.08
C LEU A 35 -4.48 31.04 -9.01
N GLU A 36 -5.29 31.98 -8.53
CA GLU A 36 -4.92 32.87 -7.42
C GLU A 36 -4.76 32.11 -6.09
N GLU A 37 -5.56 31.07 -5.86
CA GLU A 37 -5.43 30.17 -4.72
C GLU A 37 -4.16 29.32 -4.82
N GLN A 38 -3.94 28.67 -5.97
CA GLN A 38 -2.72 27.89 -6.24
C GLN A 38 -1.43 28.72 -6.10
N LEU A 39 -1.47 30.00 -6.47
CA LEU A 39 -0.36 30.92 -6.29
C LEU A 39 -0.05 31.18 -4.81
N ARG A 40 -1.07 31.32 -3.95
CA ARG A 40 -0.86 31.49 -2.50
C ARG A 40 -0.29 30.23 -1.87
N GLU A 41 -0.74 29.05 -2.29
CA GLU A 41 -0.21 27.78 -1.79
C GLU A 41 1.27 27.61 -2.13
N LEU A 42 1.66 27.92 -3.38
CA LEU A 42 3.07 27.88 -3.79
C LEU A 42 3.95 28.91 -3.07
N GLU A 43 3.45 30.12 -2.83
CA GLU A 43 4.17 31.12 -2.02
C GLU A 43 4.33 30.66 -0.55
N LEU A 44 3.34 29.96 0.01
CA LEU A 44 3.42 29.40 1.37
C LEU A 44 4.44 28.25 1.45
N LEU A 45 4.43 27.35 0.46
CA LEU A 45 5.39 26.24 0.37
C LEU A 45 6.83 26.74 0.24
N ARG A 46 7.06 27.78 -0.55
CA ARG A 46 8.39 28.41 -0.66
C ARG A 46 8.87 28.97 0.68
N ILE A 47 8.00 29.65 1.44
CA ILE A 47 8.35 30.20 2.74
C ILE A 47 8.67 29.07 3.74
N GLN A 48 7.92 27.97 3.68
CA GLN A 48 8.16 26.80 4.52
C GLN A 48 9.52 26.17 4.19
N ASP A 49 9.84 25.99 2.90
CA ASP A 49 11.13 25.45 2.45
C ASP A 49 12.31 26.36 2.84
N GLU A 50 12.15 27.69 2.70
CA GLU A 50 13.15 28.67 3.18
C GLU A 50 13.32 28.63 4.72
N GLN A 51 12.26 28.34 5.48
CA GLN A 51 12.35 28.19 6.94
C GLN A 51 12.99 26.87 7.36
N ASP A 52 12.73 25.79 6.62
CA ASP A 52 13.31 24.48 6.88
C ASP A 52 14.80 24.47 6.51
N GLN A 53 15.22 25.14 5.42
CA GLN A 53 16.63 25.39 5.11
C GLN A 53 17.32 26.24 6.19
N GLN A 54 16.69 27.32 6.67
CA GLN A 54 17.27 28.16 7.74
C GLN A 54 17.38 27.44 9.09
N GLN A 55 16.47 26.51 9.41
CA GLN A 55 16.59 25.65 10.59
C GLN A 55 17.71 24.63 10.42
N GLN A 56 17.91 24.10 9.21
CA GLN A 56 19.00 23.19 8.89
C GLN A 56 20.37 23.89 8.98
N GLU A 57 20.48 25.14 8.55
CA GLU A 57 21.69 25.97 8.69
C GLU A 57 21.97 26.41 10.14
N GLN A 58 20.97 26.50 11.02
CA GLN A 58 21.17 26.82 12.45
C GLN A 58 21.65 25.63 13.31
N LEU A 59 21.52 24.40 12.81
CA LEU A 59 22.02 23.18 13.47
C LEU A 59 23.48 22.84 13.12
N GLU A 60 24.09 23.54 12.15
CA GLU A 60 25.52 23.45 11.85
C GLU A 60 26.29 24.65 12.42
N PRO A 61 27.11 24.49 13.49
CA PRO A 61 27.97 25.56 13.94
C PRO A 61 29.12 25.77 12.94
N THR A 62 28.99 26.85 12.18
CA THR A 62 30.06 27.66 11.57
C THR A 62 31.48 27.33 12.05
N LEU A 63 32.21 26.52 11.27
CA LEU A 63 33.66 26.45 11.35
C LEU A 63 34.25 27.71 10.70
N THR A 64 34.49 28.72 11.54
CA THR A 64 35.28 29.90 11.14
C THR A 64 36.70 29.49 10.78
N THR A 65 37.10 29.93 9.59
CA THR A 65 38.43 29.77 9.03
C THR A 65 39.41 30.74 9.70
N ASN A 66 40.55 30.24 10.18
CA ASN A 66 41.84 30.96 10.04
C ASN A 66 43.07 30.13 10.43
N ARG A 67 43.99 29.97 9.45
CA ARG A 67 45.47 29.88 9.54
C ARG A 67 46.05 28.75 10.43
N ARG A 68 46.96 27.86 10.00
CA ARG A 68 48.14 28.03 9.13
C ARG A 68 48.84 26.66 8.97
N LYS A 69 49.24 26.32 7.74
CA LYS A 69 50.41 25.50 7.30
C LYS A 69 51.22 24.72 8.36
N SER A 70 51.27 23.39 8.26
CA SER A 70 52.55 22.65 8.12
C SER A 70 52.34 21.17 7.77
N PHE A 71 52.99 20.74 6.69
CA PHE A 71 53.23 19.36 6.27
C PHE A 71 53.97 18.55 7.34
N ARG A 72 53.62 17.25 7.50
CA ARG A 72 54.53 16.10 7.31
C ARG A 72 53.80 14.74 7.39
N PRO A 73 54.31 13.69 6.69
CA PRO A 73 53.65 12.40 6.54
C PRO A 73 54.17 11.29 7.49
N ALA A 74 53.32 10.27 7.66
CA ALA A 74 53.55 8.84 7.96
C ALA A 74 54.62 8.43 9.00
N SER A 75 54.19 7.76 10.08
CA SER A 75 54.88 6.56 10.59
C SER A 75 54.00 5.75 11.55
N ALA A 76 54.24 4.45 11.55
CA ALA A 76 53.40 3.36 12.05
C ALA A 76 53.50 3.09 13.57
N LYS A 77 52.41 2.56 14.15
CA LYS A 77 52.35 1.24 14.84
C LYS A 77 50.97 0.96 15.46
N PRO A 78 50.54 -0.32 15.53
CA PRO A 78 49.23 -0.71 16.04
C PRO A 78 49.25 -0.80 17.57
N ARG A 79 48.15 -0.39 18.22
CA ARG A 79 47.94 -0.67 19.64
C ARG A 79 46.53 -1.26 19.84
N MET A 80 46.53 -2.47 20.37
CA MET A 80 45.39 -3.30 20.74
C MET A 80 44.44 -2.59 21.73
N THR A 81 43.13 -2.68 21.44
CA THR A 81 41.92 -2.91 22.29
C THR A 81 41.90 -2.41 23.77
N PRO A 82 40.75 -1.93 24.30
CA PRO A 82 39.56 -2.78 24.49
C PRO A 82 38.20 -2.15 24.17
N MET A 83 37.27 -3.01 23.76
CA MET A 83 35.83 -2.74 23.76
C MET A 83 35.34 -2.56 25.19
N THR A 84 34.60 -1.49 25.44
CA THR A 84 33.73 -1.34 26.61
C THR A 84 32.31 -1.77 26.24
N PRO A 85 31.71 -2.72 26.96
CA PRO A 85 30.29 -3.06 26.85
C PRO A 85 29.45 -2.24 27.85
N LEU A 86 28.13 -2.43 27.77
CA LEU A 86 27.04 -1.92 28.63
C LEU A 86 26.44 -0.59 28.14
N THR A 87 25.12 -0.39 28.14
CA THR A 87 24.08 -1.03 28.95
C THR A 87 22.74 -1.00 28.21
N GLU A 88 22.08 -2.14 28.22
CA GLU A 88 20.66 -2.33 27.96
C GLU A 88 19.90 -1.60 29.07
N ASP A 89 18.98 -0.70 28.72
CA ASP A 89 17.86 -0.42 29.60
C ASP A 89 16.57 -0.36 28.77
N SER A 90 15.65 -1.21 29.22
CA SER A 90 14.34 -1.47 28.66
C SER A 90 13.33 -0.53 29.28
N GLU A 91 12.57 0.21 28.47
CA GLU A 91 11.19 0.57 28.80
C GLU A 91 10.33 0.46 27.54
N VAL A 92 9.95 -0.78 27.22
CA VAL A 92 8.84 -1.08 26.31
C VAL A 92 7.57 -1.11 27.17
N VAL A 93 6.67 -0.16 26.96
CA VAL A 93 5.28 -0.28 27.44
C VAL A 93 4.53 -1.19 26.46
N PRO A 94 3.97 -2.33 26.90
CA PRO A 94 3.27 -3.26 26.04
C PRO A 94 1.79 -2.90 26.00
N THR A 95 1.30 -2.39 24.87
CA THR A 95 -0.15 -2.37 24.60
C THR A 95 -0.49 -3.34 23.49
N SER A 96 -1.15 -4.42 23.95
CA SER A 96 -2.07 -5.30 23.24
C SER A 96 -1.56 -5.98 21.96
N LEU A 97 -1.01 -7.16 22.21
CA LEU A 97 -0.75 -8.24 21.28
C LEU A 97 -2.08 -8.87 20.81
N HIS A 98 -2.67 -8.34 19.75
CA HIS A 98 -3.61 -9.08 18.86
C HIS A 98 -3.67 -8.38 17.51
N GLY A 99 -2.90 -8.87 16.53
CA GLY A 99 -2.96 -8.32 15.17
C GLY A 99 -1.89 -8.79 14.19
N LEU A 100 -0.96 -9.67 14.59
CA LEU A 100 0.06 -10.20 13.68
C LEU A 100 -0.47 -11.43 12.94
N ASP A 101 -1.36 -11.21 11.98
CA ASP A 101 -1.79 -12.28 11.05
C ASP A 101 -1.87 -11.80 9.58
N ALA A 102 -1.46 -10.56 9.30
CA ALA A 102 -1.45 -10.00 7.94
C ALA A 102 -0.09 -10.04 7.24
N HIS A 103 1.01 -10.28 7.98
CA HIS A 103 2.34 -10.54 7.43
C HIS A 103 2.76 -11.98 7.72
N ARG A 104 2.07 -12.95 7.11
CA ARG A 104 2.80 -14.16 6.71
C ARG A 104 3.71 -13.75 5.56
N LEU A 105 4.88 -13.22 5.92
CA LEU A 105 6.06 -13.36 5.09
C LEU A 105 6.14 -14.86 4.80
N ASP A 106 6.02 -15.23 3.53
CA ASP A 106 6.55 -16.53 3.11
C ASP A 106 8.00 -16.61 3.62
N ASP A 107 8.48 -17.82 3.90
CA ASP A 107 9.75 -18.20 4.55
C ASP A 107 11.03 -17.50 3.98
N ASP A 108 10.89 -16.70 2.93
CA ASP A 108 11.92 -15.92 2.21
C ASP A 108 11.79 -14.38 2.33
N GLY A 109 10.88 -13.84 3.14
CA GLY A 109 10.80 -12.39 3.41
C GLY A 109 10.30 -11.52 2.24
N LEU A 110 9.82 -12.13 1.15
CA LEU A 110 9.28 -11.43 -0.02
C LEU A 110 7.76 -11.23 0.12
N SER A 111 7.26 -10.04 -0.27
CA SER A 111 5.81 -9.77 -0.34
C SER A 111 5.12 -10.75 -1.29
N LEU A 112 4.10 -11.47 -0.81
CA LEU A 112 3.34 -12.46 -1.57
C LEU A 112 2.73 -11.89 -2.87
N VAL A 113 2.41 -10.61 -2.87
CA VAL A 113 1.75 -9.92 -3.98
C VAL A 113 2.80 -9.33 -4.94
N SER A 114 2.61 -9.54 -6.24
CA SER A 114 3.43 -8.90 -7.27
C SER A 114 2.88 -7.53 -7.63
N GLU A 115 1.58 -7.43 -7.85
CA GLU A 115 0.92 -6.24 -8.41
C GLU A 115 -0.48 -6.07 -7.84
N VAL A 116 -0.91 -4.82 -7.69
CA VAL A 116 -2.29 -4.46 -7.38
C VAL A 116 -2.75 -3.42 -8.39
N PHE A 117 -3.88 -3.67 -9.01
CA PHE A 117 -4.51 -2.78 -9.99
C PHE A 117 -5.90 -2.37 -9.50
N SER A 118 -6.34 -1.19 -9.86
CA SER A 118 -7.73 -0.79 -9.70
C SER A 118 -8.24 -0.10 -10.96
N SER A 119 -9.57 -0.05 -11.10
CA SER A 119 -10.21 0.75 -12.15
C SER A 119 -9.96 2.25 -11.98
N SER A 120 -9.82 2.69 -10.74
CA SER A 120 -9.64 4.09 -10.37
C SER A 120 -9.05 4.17 -8.96
N TYR A 121 -8.47 5.32 -8.61
CA TYR A 121 -8.08 5.62 -7.25
C TYR A 121 -7.84 7.11 -7.05
N ASP A 122 -8.05 7.58 -5.82
CA ASP A 122 -7.50 8.86 -5.36
C ASP A 122 -5.98 8.74 -5.21
N GLU A 123 -5.21 9.71 -5.73
CA GLU A 123 -3.75 9.70 -5.73
C GLU A 123 -3.14 9.56 -4.32
N THR A 124 -3.83 10.05 -3.29
CA THR A 124 -3.42 9.93 -1.89
C THR A 124 -3.75 8.56 -1.29
N PHE A 125 -4.70 7.83 -1.90
CA PHE A 125 -5.22 6.55 -1.42
C PHE A 125 -5.14 5.46 -2.51
N GLY A 126 -3.92 5.17 -2.93
CA GLY A 126 -3.63 4.21 -3.99
C GLY A 126 -4.02 2.75 -3.67
N PRO A 127 -4.12 1.88 -4.70
CA PRO A 127 -4.62 0.52 -4.55
C PRO A 127 -3.69 -0.39 -3.74
N ALA A 128 -2.38 -0.12 -3.71
CA ALA A 128 -1.42 -0.92 -2.93
C ALA A 128 -1.65 -0.81 -1.40
N ASN A 129 -2.25 0.28 -0.94
CA ASN A 129 -2.51 0.55 0.48
C ASN A 129 -3.36 -0.52 1.15
N VAL A 130 -4.18 -1.26 0.38
CA VAL A 130 -5.02 -2.35 0.90
C VAL A 130 -4.24 -3.55 1.43
N LEU A 131 -2.93 -3.63 1.14
CA LEU A 131 -2.04 -4.68 1.63
C LEU A 131 -1.33 -4.27 2.91
N GLU A 132 -1.34 -2.98 3.24
CA GLU A 132 -0.68 -2.43 4.41
C GLU A 132 -1.59 -2.54 5.63
N THR A 133 -0.99 -2.77 6.80
CA THR A 133 -1.73 -2.91 8.07
C THR A 133 -1.84 -1.60 8.85
N GLY A 134 -1.63 -0.46 8.19
CA GLY A 134 -1.71 0.86 8.80
C GLY A 134 -3.15 1.31 9.07
N SER A 135 -3.36 2.06 10.15
CA SER A 135 -4.69 2.61 10.47
C SER A 135 -5.14 3.74 9.54
N ARG A 136 -4.26 4.21 8.66
CA ARG A 136 -4.51 5.28 7.68
C ARG A 136 -4.27 4.83 6.23
N THR A 137 -4.00 3.54 6.02
CA THR A 137 -3.71 2.99 4.70
C THR A 137 -4.99 2.37 4.16
N LEU A 138 -5.56 2.99 3.14
CA LEU A 138 -6.76 2.51 2.47
C LEU A 138 -6.71 2.89 0.98
N TRP A 139 -7.49 2.19 0.19
CA TRP A 139 -7.80 2.56 -1.19
C TRP A 139 -9.17 3.24 -1.25
N VAL A 140 -9.26 4.36 -1.97
CA VAL A 140 -10.52 5.04 -2.28
C VAL A 140 -10.75 4.96 -3.79
N SER A 141 -11.90 4.44 -4.22
CA SER A 141 -12.29 4.52 -5.62
C SER A 141 -12.70 5.95 -6.00
N CYS A 142 -12.47 6.36 -7.24
CA CYS A 142 -13.02 7.59 -7.78
C CYS A 142 -13.84 7.32 -9.07
N GLY A 143 -15.06 7.87 -9.13
CA GLY A 143 -15.95 7.74 -10.28
C GLY A 143 -17.05 6.69 -10.10
N MET A 144 -17.76 6.41 -11.19
CA MET A 144 -19.01 5.63 -11.16
C MET A 144 -18.76 4.12 -11.08
N PHE A 145 -19.65 3.39 -10.40
CA PHE A 145 -19.66 1.92 -10.43
C PHE A 145 -20.01 1.35 -11.82
N PRO A 146 -19.55 0.13 -12.15
CA PRO A 146 -18.74 -0.78 -11.32
C PRO A 146 -17.27 -0.34 -11.22
N GLN A 147 -16.67 -0.62 -10.07
CA GLN A 147 -15.24 -0.43 -9.80
C GLN A 147 -14.59 -1.78 -9.50
N PHE A 148 -13.29 -1.93 -9.69
CA PHE A 148 -12.59 -3.17 -9.36
C PHE A 148 -11.24 -2.91 -8.69
N LEU A 149 -10.82 -3.91 -7.91
CA LEU A 149 -9.48 -4.03 -7.34
C LEU A 149 -8.97 -5.44 -7.63
N ARG A 150 -7.86 -5.54 -8.36
CA ARG A 150 -7.24 -6.81 -8.78
C ARG A 150 -5.88 -6.97 -8.12
N ILE A 151 -5.69 -8.08 -7.44
CA ILE A 151 -4.47 -8.48 -6.75
C ILE A 151 -3.87 -9.66 -7.51
N VAL A 152 -2.60 -9.56 -7.85
CA VAL A 152 -1.85 -10.60 -8.54
C VAL A 152 -0.75 -11.10 -7.62
N LEU A 153 -0.71 -12.40 -7.37
CA LEU A 153 0.31 -13.03 -6.55
C LEU A 153 1.57 -13.27 -7.38
N ARG A 154 2.73 -13.27 -6.71
CA ARG A 154 4.01 -13.58 -7.35
C ARG A 154 4.05 -15.00 -7.89
N GLU A 155 3.41 -15.92 -7.16
CA GLU A 155 3.34 -17.34 -7.49
C GLU A 155 1.94 -17.87 -7.15
N PRO A 156 1.45 -18.91 -7.85
CA PRO A 156 0.20 -19.56 -7.50
C PRO A 156 0.24 -20.14 -6.08
N LYS A 157 -0.68 -19.71 -5.21
CA LYS A 157 -0.80 -20.18 -3.81
C LYS A 157 -2.17 -20.76 -3.53
N ARG A 158 -2.23 -21.75 -2.63
CA ARG A 158 -3.51 -22.25 -2.11
C ARG A 158 -4.05 -21.24 -1.11
N VAL A 159 -5.06 -20.48 -1.51
CA VAL A 159 -5.72 -19.48 -0.66
C VAL A 159 -7.01 -20.09 -0.12
N ALA A 160 -7.12 -20.24 1.20
CA ALA A 160 -8.29 -20.78 1.87
C ALA A 160 -9.44 -19.76 1.92
N ALA A 161 -9.13 -18.48 2.13
CA ALA A 161 -10.12 -17.42 2.17
C ALA A 161 -9.52 -16.04 1.85
N VAL A 162 -10.36 -15.14 1.35
CA VAL A 162 -10.08 -13.71 1.19
C VAL A 162 -10.94 -12.94 2.17
N GLU A 163 -10.32 -12.11 3.01
CA GLU A 163 -11.02 -11.18 3.89
C GLU A 163 -10.87 -9.77 3.33
N ILE A 164 -11.99 -9.07 3.17
CA ILE A 164 -12.05 -7.72 2.61
C ILE A 164 -12.71 -6.84 3.66
N THR A 165 -12.02 -5.79 4.09
CA THR A 165 -12.62 -4.80 4.98
C THR A 165 -12.84 -3.51 4.24
N CYS A 166 -14.11 -3.12 4.14
CA CYS A 166 -14.51 -1.99 3.35
C CYS A 166 -15.66 -1.23 4.00
N ARG A 167 -15.92 -0.04 3.43
CA ARG A 167 -16.99 0.86 3.79
C ARG A 167 -17.65 1.37 2.52
N HIS A 168 -18.96 1.64 2.61
CA HIS A 168 -19.78 2.19 1.52
C HIS A 168 -20.08 1.23 0.36
N ALA A 169 -19.65 -0.05 0.41
CA ALA A 169 -20.04 -1.05 -0.59
C ALA A 169 -21.45 -1.58 -0.31
N THR A 170 -22.28 -1.76 -1.35
CA THR A 170 -23.57 -2.46 -1.27
C THR A 170 -23.51 -3.84 -1.87
N LYS A 171 -22.71 -4.02 -2.94
CA LYS A 171 -22.59 -5.31 -3.63
C LYS A 171 -21.16 -5.55 -4.08
N LEU A 172 -20.60 -6.67 -3.60
CA LEU A 172 -19.26 -7.14 -3.92
C LEU A 172 -19.33 -8.51 -4.59
N GLN A 173 -18.48 -8.72 -5.58
CA GLN A 173 -18.28 -10.01 -6.22
C GLN A 173 -16.78 -10.32 -6.21
N LEU A 174 -16.43 -11.51 -5.74
CA LEU A 174 -15.06 -12.00 -5.72
C LEU A 174 -14.87 -12.98 -6.87
N ARG A 175 -13.83 -12.76 -7.66
CA ARG A 175 -13.35 -13.65 -8.70
C ARG A 175 -11.94 -14.09 -8.39
N ALA A 176 -11.61 -15.34 -8.71
CA ALA A 176 -10.26 -15.85 -8.51
C ALA A 176 -9.85 -16.76 -9.67
N SER A 177 -8.57 -16.80 -9.99
CA SER A 177 -8.03 -17.63 -11.06
C SER A 177 -6.64 -18.13 -10.72
N SER A 178 -6.29 -19.29 -11.26
CA SER A 178 -4.96 -19.89 -11.19
C SER A 178 -3.96 -19.28 -12.18
N SER A 179 -4.36 -18.28 -12.97
CA SER A 179 -3.51 -17.66 -13.97
C SER A 179 -3.49 -16.15 -13.80
N ARG A 180 -2.28 -15.58 -13.75
CA ARG A 180 -2.04 -14.13 -13.68
C ARG A 180 -2.70 -13.33 -14.79
N ASN A 181 -2.56 -13.76 -16.05
CA ASN A 181 -2.95 -13.00 -17.25
C ASN A 181 -4.33 -13.39 -17.80
N VAL A 182 -5.24 -13.77 -16.90
CA VAL A 182 -6.61 -14.14 -17.28
C VAL A 182 -7.46 -12.88 -17.52
N ALA A 183 -8.28 -12.92 -18.59
CA ALA A 183 -9.29 -11.90 -18.83
C ALA A 183 -10.43 -12.03 -17.82
N VAL A 184 -10.98 -10.92 -17.34
CA VAL A 184 -12.00 -10.87 -16.27
C VAL A 184 -13.22 -11.75 -16.58
N ASN A 185 -13.69 -11.74 -17.83
CA ASN A 185 -14.83 -12.55 -18.28
C ASN A 185 -14.55 -14.07 -18.26
N ARG A 186 -13.29 -14.48 -18.12
CA ARG A 186 -12.86 -15.88 -17.94
C ARG A 186 -12.50 -16.22 -16.51
N MET A 187 -12.52 -15.24 -15.59
CA MET A 187 -12.31 -15.50 -14.16
C MET A 187 -13.62 -15.99 -13.52
N PRO A 188 -13.62 -17.19 -12.90
CA PRO A 188 -14.79 -17.68 -12.20
C PRO A 188 -15.10 -16.82 -10.97
N VAL A 189 -16.39 -16.59 -10.75
CA VAL A 189 -16.91 -16.00 -9.52
C VAL A 189 -16.83 -17.04 -8.41
N VAL A 190 -16.18 -16.69 -7.32
CA VAL A 190 -15.98 -17.56 -6.15
C VAL A 190 -16.84 -17.16 -4.95
N GLY A 191 -17.39 -15.95 -4.98
CA GLY A 191 -18.39 -15.54 -4.00
C GLY A 191 -18.99 -14.19 -4.33
N GLU A 192 -20.17 -13.95 -3.79
CA GLU A 192 -20.92 -12.70 -3.91
C GLU A 192 -21.40 -12.30 -2.54
N LEU A 193 -21.51 -11.00 -2.32
CA LEU A 193 -21.99 -10.43 -1.09
C LEU A 193 -22.86 -9.22 -1.41
N GLU A 194 -24.06 -9.21 -0.83
CA GLU A 194 -24.90 -8.01 -0.72
C GLU A 194 -24.89 -7.54 0.73
N VAL A 195 -24.59 -6.26 0.92
CA VAL A 195 -24.57 -5.58 2.22
C VAL A 195 -25.93 -4.91 2.43
N SER A 196 -26.47 -5.04 3.63
CA SER A 196 -27.77 -4.47 3.99
C SER A 196 -27.70 -2.97 4.20
N THR A 197 -28.75 -2.24 3.85
CA THR A 197 -28.86 -0.78 4.06
C THR A 197 -28.72 -0.38 5.53
N ALA A 198 -29.04 -1.28 6.46
CA ALA A 198 -28.85 -1.07 7.90
C ALA A 198 -27.37 -0.98 8.31
N ASP A 199 -26.47 -1.47 7.46
CA ASP A 199 -25.03 -1.45 7.64
C ASP A 199 -24.36 -0.37 6.76
N SER A 200 -25.18 0.50 6.16
CA SER A 200 -24.69 1.64 5.37
C SER A 200 -23.74 2.50 6.19
N GLY A 201 -22.52 2.64 5.70
CA GLY A 201 -21.47 3.44 6.34
C GLY A 201 -20.82 2.79 7.55
N LYS A 202 -21.09 1.53 7.88
CA LYS A 202 -20.26 0.76 8.83
C LYS A 202 -19.00 0.25 8.14
N LEU A 203 -17.96 0.07 8.95
CA LEU A 203 -16.73 -0.59 8.52
C LEU A 203 -16.88 -2.07 8.83
N ASP A 204 -17.02 -2.89 7.79
CA ASP A 204 -17.29 -4.32 7.95
C ASP A 204 -16.21 -5.16 7.26
N THR A 205 -15.89 -6.28 7.89
CA THR A 205 -14.98 -7.30 7.34
C THR A 205 -15.79 -8.46 6.77
N HIS A 206 -15.66 -8.69 5.47
CA HIS A 206 -16.33 -9.75 4.75
C HIS A 206 -15.35 -10.84 4.36
N ARG A 207 -15.70 -12.09 4.63
CA ARG A 207 -14.84 -13.25 4.38
C ARG A 207 -15.45 -14.14 3.29
N PHE A 208 -14.68 -14.35 2.23
CA PHE A 208 -15.00 -15.26 1.13
C PHE A 208 -14.15 -16.52 1.25
N ALA A 209 -14.78 -17.66 1.50
CA ALA A 209 -14.09 -18.94 1.50
C ALA A 209 -13.86 -19.40 0.05
N LEU A 210 -12.61 -19.75 -0.27
CA LEU A 210 -12.20 -20.25 -1.60
C LEU A 210 -12.14 -21.78 -1.65
N ALA A 211 -12.03 -22.43 -0.49
CA ALA A 211 -12.13 -23.87 -0.36
C ALA A 211 -13.46 -24.36 -0.95
N ARG A 212 -13.41 -25.25 -1.95
CA ARG A 212 -14.62 -25.85 -2.53
C ARG A 212 -15.36 -26.58 -1.41
N ARG A 213 -16.47 -26.00 -0.95
CA ARG A 213 -17.52 -26.76 -0.30
C ARG A 213 -18.03 -27.73 -1.36
N GLY A 214 -17.69 -29.01 -1.21
CA GLY A 214 -18.11 -30.07 -2.13
C GLY A 214 -19.58 -29.89 -2.48
N SER A 215 -19.86 -29.95 -3.78
CA SER A 215 -21.20 -29.90 -4.36
C SER A 215 -22.17 -30.72 -3.52
N ARG A 216 -23.09 -30.05 -2.82
CA ARG A 216 -24.26 -30.69 -2.25
C ARG A 216 -25.21 -30.93 -3.42
N ASN A 217 -25.13 -32.11 -4.00
CA ASN A 217 -26.26 -32.79 -4.63
C ASN A 217 -25.98 -34.28 -4.49
N ASP A 218 -26.88 -34.94 -3.78
CA ASP A 218 -26.89 -36.36 -3.51
C ASP A 218 -26.95 -37.14 -4.82
N ASP A 219 -25.98 -38.03 -5.05
CA ASP A 219 -26.23 -39.27 -5.78
C ASP A 219 -25.34 -40.37 -5.20
N GLU A 220 -25.99 -41.45 -4.79
CA GLU A 220 -25.40 -42.58 -4.12
C GLU A 220 -24.47 -43.36 -5.06
N GLY A 221 -23.29 -43.75 -4.55
CA GLY A 221 -22.60 -44.93 -5.08
C GLY A 221 -21.08 -44.81 -5.17
N LYS A 222 -20.41 -45.62 -4.35
CA LYS A 222 -19.14 -46.31 -4.62
C LYS A 222 -18.11 -45.57 -5.48
N ASP A 223 -17.05 -45.07 -4.87
CA ASP A 223 -15.86 -45.85 -4.57
C ASP A 223 -14.89 -44.98 -3.78
N GLY A 224 -14.20 -45.61 -2.83
CA GLY A 224 -13.14 -44.98 -2.07
C GLY A 224 -11.98 -44.67 -2.99
N ASP A 225 -11.74 -43.38 -3.21
CA ASP A 225 -10.43 -42.88 -3.55
C ASP A 225 -10.31 -41.54 -2.82
N GLU A 226 -9.43 -41.49 -1.83
CA GLU A 226 -9.06 -40.29 -1.10
C GLU A 226 -8.36 -39.33 -2.07
N LYS A 227 -9.14 -38.68 -2.95
CA LYS A 227 -8.67 -37.53 -3.72
C LYS A 227 -8.43 -36.43 -2.73
N GLU A 228 -7.17 -36.32 -2.32
CA GLU A 228 -6.56 -35.14 -1.71
C GLU A 228 -7.24 -33.92 -2.34
N SER A 229 -8.09 -33.24 -1.57
CA SER A 229 -8.85 -32.10 -2.03
C SER A 229 -7.85 -31.00 -2.34
N THR A 230 -7.32 -31.06 -3.56
CA THR A 230 -6.27 -30.18 -4.03
C THR A 230 -6.97 -28.86 -4.29
N GLU A 231 -7.02 -28.02 -3.26
CA GLU A 231 -7.55 -26.68 -3.39
C GLU A 231 -6.83 -26.01 -4.57
N PRO A 232 -7.58 -25.41 -5.51
CA PRO A 232 -6.98 -24.82 -6.69
C PRO A 232 -6.04 -23.69 -6.27
N ALA A 233 -4.80 -23.74 -6.75
CA ALA A 233 -3.87 -22.64 -6.56
C ALA A 233 -4.43 -21.39 -7.26
N VAL A 234 -4.36 -20.26 -6.57
CA VAL A 234 -4.82 -18.95 -7.01
C VAL A 234 -3.59 -18.08 -7.26
N GLU A 235 -3.59 -17.38 -8.38
CA GLU A 235 -2.53 -16.43 -8.77
C GLU A 235 -3.11 -15.03 -9.05
N ALA A 236 -4.38 -14.93 -9.41
CA ALA A 236 -5.08 -13.65 -9.59
C ALA A 236 -6.40 -13.64 -8.83
N ILE A 237 -6.65 -12.56 -8.10
CA ILE A 237 -7.89 -12.29 -7.35
C ILE A 237 -8.42 -10.95 -7.82
N GLN A 238 -9.70 -10.89 -8.14
CA GLN A 238 -10.36 -9.64 -8.51
C GLN A 238 -11.61 -9.44 -7.65
N ILE A 239 -11.69 -8.26 -7.05
CA ILE A 239 -12.80 -7.79 -6.25
C ILE A 239 -13.54 -6.79 -7.11
N ASP A 240 -14.72 -7.19 -7.58
CA ASP A 240 -15.64 -6.33 -8.33
C ASP A 240 -16.61 -5.67 -7.33
N ILE A 241 -16.67 -4.35 -7.34
CA ILE A 241 -17.60 -3.54 -6.55
C ILE A 241 -18.67 -3.04 -7.52
N GLU A 242 -19.82 -3.72 -7.52
CA GLU A 242 -20.89 -3.45 -8.48
C GLU A 242 -21.70 -2.21 -8.12
N SER A 243 -21.81 -1.89 -6.83
CA SER A 243 -22.52 -0.71 -6.33
C SER A 243 -22.07 -0.32 -4.91
N GLY A 244 -22.41 0.89 -4.51
CA GLY A 244 -22.16 1.43 -3.17
C GLY A 244 -23.26 2.37 -2.67
N TYR A 245 -23.23 2.67 -1.36
CA TYR A 245 -24.11 3.65 -0.70
C TYR A 245 -23.71 5.11 -0.95
N SER A 246 -22.48 5.31 -1.42
CA SER A 246 -21.92 6.60 -1.78
C SER A 246 -21.41 6.51 -3.22
N ASP A 247 -20.98 7.62 -3.79
CA ASP A 247 -20.31 7.72 -5.09
C ASP A 247 -18.87 7.15 -5.08
N PHE A 248 -18.38 6.76 -3.91
CA PHE A 248 -17.09 6.11 -3.72
C PHE A 248 -17.20 4.91 -2.76
N VAL A 249 -16.15 4.09 -2.74
CA VAL A 249 -15.95 3.02 -1.77
C VAL A 249 -14.56 3.14 -1.15
N CYS A 250 -14.44 2.75 0.11
CA CYS A 250 -13.15 2.66 0.80
C CYS A 250 -12.86 1.19 1.08
N VAL A 251 -11.70 0.68 0.65
CA VAL A 251 -11.19 -0.63 1.06
C VAL A 251 -9.97 -0.39 1.93
N TYR A 252 -10.04 -0.83 3.18
CA TYR A 252 -8.98 -0.60 4.16
C TYR A 252 -7.92 -1.69 4.06
N PHE A 253 -8.35 -2.95 4.07
CA PHE A 253 -7.41 -4.06 3.95
C PHE A 253 -8.03 -5.26 3.25
N VAL A 254 -7.20 -5.93 2.46
CA VAL A 254 -7.48 -7.23 1.85
C VAL A 254 -6.47 -8.22 2.40
N ARG A 255 -6.95 -9.23 3.14
CA ARG A 255 -6.11 -10.28 3.72
C ARG A 255 -6.34 -11.61 3.04
N LEU A 256 -5.26 -12.26 2.65
CA LEU A 256 -5.26 -13.58 2.05
C LEU A 256 -4.90 -14.62 3.12
N ARG A 257 -5.81 -15.55 3.39
CA ARG A 257 -5.55 -16.67 4.30
C ARG A 257 -5.00 -17.82 3.48
N ILE A 258 -3.70 -18.09 3.58
CA ILE A 258 -3.06 -19.21 2.90
C ILE A 258 -3.42 -20.52 3.60
N ALA A 259 -3.81 -21.53 2.82
CA ALA A 259 -4.02 -22.88 3.34
C ALA A 259 -2.68 -23.46 3.75
N SER A 260 -2.56 -23.96 4.98
CA SER A 260 -1.35 -24.64 5.42
C SER A 260 -1.14 -25.90 4.59
N SER A 261 -0.08 -25.94 3.78
CA SER A 261 0.44 -27.21 3.29
C SER A 261 0.89 -27.98 4.52
N GLY A 262 0.27 -29.14 4.79
CA GLY A 262 0.79 -30.05 5.81
C GLY A 262 2.23 -30.38 5.45
N GLN A 263 3.19 -29.89 6.25
CA GLN A 263 4.54 -30.39 6.19
C GLN A 263 4.50 -31.86 6.59
N ILE A 264 4.65 -32.74 5.61
CA ILE A 264 4.98 -34.14 5.86
C ILE A 264 6.42 -34.10 6.36
N ALA A 265 6.59 -34.11 7.68
CA ALA A 265 7.87 -34.46 8.28
C ALA A 265 8.19 -35.90 7.84
N THR A 266 9.32 -36.03 7.14
CA THR A 266 9.89 -37.32 6.75
C THR A 266 10.59 -37.98 7.92
#